data_AF-A0AB34FCA3-F1
#
_entry.id   AF-A0AB34FCA3-F1
#
_cell.length_a   1.000
_cell.length_b   1.000
_cell.length_c   1.000
_cell.angle_alpha   90.00
_cell.angle_beta   90.00
_cell.angle_gamma   90.00
#
_symmetry.space_group_name_H-M   'P 1'
#
loop_
_entity.id
_entity.type
_entity.pdbx_description
1 polymer ?
#
loop_
_entity_poly.entity_id
_entity_poly.type
_entity_poly.pdbx_seq_one_letter_code
_entity_poly.pdbx_strand_id
1 'polypeptide(L)'
;MQDHAAALNLLVGTLFLLWMTVQFVDFHAPYGVSPQQSYRSFKQRSPKPNLVRQNEHCDSGFVFLHQPSKYHGEAPFMIFDNNANLVWMPDEHQSDGVTVSDVTVQQFKGRSYIVYRQLDGIPRDNSSQRYIMVDGSYQVFTEVRPVEYFKGELRGLRISKNGGAIINFTNQTRNDAENTSPLMEGLYESIFQEVDLESGELLFEWRAASDTASINSVDKSTEGDYLVAGSFSGSNTVICISHKHGHILWQLGGSANDFKDASSGAATRFSGYHQASFLQNATSLVILDHGSATSAESTGNAFDVRVLKLELDLERMVVSLARTHQPSSRTPTASAVQLLPNGNILLGYDGMSSFREVSEGDILCDVHFSPSLVHSLTQVPGVADLAKGQNYRISKFHWVGQPKSLPDIAVDAKEKAVYVSWNGATTIDAWVLQSKRKGDNDAWFDHVRVPKVHFETRIPIPRHSEEILRVVALDRHWNVAAYSRTASKHIGTTLESHKDGRNLYWKMTARESTIRSLQIPYELATKIVDSRSRLSHRATMTYKLYPGRACRNLAFDSGGNYTSTPTCCMLRLAAPYKEEYAGPMDSDEEPELASRAAPI
;
A
#
# COMPACT_ATOMS: atom_id res chain seq x y z
N MET A 1 32.25 -17.24 -52.26
CA MET A 1 31.50 -15.96 -52.31
C MET A 1 30.08 -16.08 -51.76
N GLN A 2 29.36 -17.19 -51.97
CA GLN A 2 28.00 -17.37 -51.42
C GLN A 2 27.94 -17.50 -49.89
N ASP A 3 28.91 -18.14 -49.23
CA ASP A 3 28.90 -18.30 -47.77
C ASP A 3 29.15 -16.99 -46.99
N HIS A 4 29.94 -16.08 -47.55
CA HIS A 4 30.17 -14.77 -46.93
C HIS A 4 28.96 -13.85 -47.03
N ALA A 5 28.15 -13.99 -48.09
CA ALA A 5 26.91 -13.22 -48.26
C ALA A 5 25.82 -13.69 -47.29
N ALA A 6 25.73 -15.00 -47.03
CA ALA A 6 24.79 -15.55 -46.05
C ALA A 6 25.15 -15.12 -44.61
N ALA A 7 26.43 -15.17 -44.25
CA ALA A 7 26.91 -14.71 -42.94
C ALA A 7 26.70 -13.19 -42.74
N LEU A 8 26.93 -12.38 -43.79
CA LEU A 8 26.71 -10.94 -43.75
C LEU A 8 25.21 -10.60 -43.61
N ASN A 9 24.33 -11.31 -44.32
CA ASN A 9 22.88 -11.13 -44.19
C ASN A 9 22.37 -11.57 -42.82
N LEU A 10 22.94 -12.62 -42.23
CA LEU A 10 22.61 -13.04 -40.86
C LEU A 10 23.06 -11.98 -39.84
N LEU A 11 24.26 -11.42 -40.02
CA LEU A 11 24.83 -10.40 -39.15
C LEU A 11 24.08 -9.07 -39.26
N VAL A 12 23.70 -8.66 -40.48
CA VAL A 12 22.88 -7.47 -40.72
C VAL A 12 21.46 -7.68 -40.19
N GLY A 13 20.87 -8.87 -40.35
CA GLY A 13 19.57 -9.20 -39.77
C GLY A 13 19.59 -9.21 -38.24
N THR A 14 20.64 -9.74 -37.62
CA THR A 14 20.81 -9.67 -36.15
C THR A 14 21.12 -8.28 -35.66
N LEU A 15 21.93 -7.49 -36.36
CA LEU A 15 22.17 -6.08 -36.02
C LEU A 15 20.94 -5.21 -36.23
N PHE A 16 20.09 -5.51 -37.21
CA PHE A 16 18.81 -4.82 -37.43
C PHE A 16 17.78 -5.19 -36.36
N LEU A 17 17.71 -6.45 -35.92
CA LEU A 17 16.93 -6.89 -34.76
C LEU A 17 17.47 -6.30 -33.44
N LEU A 18 18.79 -6.20 -33.29
CA LEU A 18 19.42 -5.55 -32.14
C LEU A 18 19.16 -4.04 -32.16
N TRP A 19 19.15 -3.41 -33.33
CA TRP A 19 18.86 -1.98 -33.49
C TRP A 19 17.37 -1.68 -33.27
N MET A 20 16.46 -2.54 -33.75
CA MET A 20 15.03 -2.44 -33.46
C MET A 20 14.72 -2.70 -31.98
N THR A 21 15.41 -3.65 -31.33
CA THR A 21 15.27 -3.82 -29.88
C THR A 21 15.81 -2.59 -29.14
N VAL A 22 16.96 -2.02 -29.53
CA VAL A 22 17.53 -0.81 -28.92
C VAL A 22 16.68 0.45 -29.14
N GLN A 23 15.92 0.58 -30.25
CA GLN A 23 14.97 1.70 -30.42
C GLN A 23 13.68 1.57 -29.61
N PHE A 24 13.32 0.35 -29.17
CA PHE A 24 12.24 0.09 -28.20
C PHE A 24 12.74 0.00 -26.75
N VAL A 25 14.06 0.08 -26.52
CA VAL A 25 14.61 0.23 -25.18
C VAL A 25 14.34 1.65 -24.72
N ASP A 26 13.30 1.80 -23.92
CA ASP A 26 13.11 2.95 -23.03
C ASP A 26 14.43 3.34 -22.37
N PHE A 27 14.65 4.64 -22.21
CA PHE A 27 15.81 5.28 -21.55
C PHE A 27 16.12 4.80 -20.12
N HIS A 28 15.41 3.78 -19.62
CA HIS A 28 15.49 3.24 -18.27
C HIS A 28 16.26 1.90 -18.13
N ALA A 29 16.68 1.25 -19.21
CA ALA A 29 17.52 0.04 -19.12
C ALA A 29 18.81 0.20 -18.26
N PRO A 30 19.46 1.37 -18.16
CA PRO A 30 20.59 1.56 -17.25
C PRO A 30 20.22 1.61 -15.76
N TYR A 31 18.93 1.74 -15.41
CA TYR A 31 18.45 1.98 -14.04
C TYR A 31 17.98 0.70 -13.31
N GLY A 32 18.14 -0.48 -13.92
CA GLY A 32 17.78 -1.78 -13.33
C GLY A 32 16.29 -2.14 -13.48
N VAL A 33 15.90 -3.29 -12.92
CA VAL A 33 14.55 -3.90 -13.05
C VAL A 33 13.41 -3.16 -12.32
N SER A 34 13.73 -2.11 -11.56
CA SER A 34 12.78 -1.19 -10.93
C SER A 34 13.48 0.15 -10.73
N PRO A 35 13.25 1.15 -11.62
CA PRO A 35 13.87 2.46 -11.49
C PRO A 35 13.47 3.11 -10.18
N GLN A 36 14.43 3.67 -9.46
CA GLN A 36 14.22 4.34 -8.18
C GLN A 36 14.60 5.82 -8.27
N GLN A 37 13.85 6.66 -7.58
CA GLN A 37 14.09 8.08 -7.38
C GLN A 37 14.53 8.34 -5.95
N SER A 38 15.62 9.09 -5.80
CA SER A 38 16.13 9.58 -4.52
C SER A 38 15.87 11.06 -4.37
N TYR A 39 15.78 11.52 -3.13
CA TYR A 39 15.51 12.90 -2.77
C TYR A 39 16.63 13.44 -1.85
N ARG A 40 16.80 14.76 -1.79
CA ARG A 40 17.77 15.44 -0.92
C ARG A 40 17.20 15.74 0.46
N SER A 41 15.92 16.15 0.54
CA SER A 41 15.19 16.47 1.76
C SER A 41 14.39 15.29 2.32
N PHE A 42 14.28 14.19 1.58
CA PHE A 42 13.55 13.00 2.01
C PHE A 42 14.45 11.76 1.99
N LYS A 43 14.40 10.97 3.06
CA LYS A 43 15.37 9.89 3.33
C LYS A 43 15.18 8.65 2.46
N GLN A 44 13.94 8.38 2.07
CA GLN A 44 13.58 7.15 1.40
C GLN A 44 13.69 7.30 -0.12
N ARG A 45 13.77 6.16 -0.81
CA ARG A 45 13.68 6.09 -2.26
C ARG A 45 12.29 5.62 -2.64
N SER A 46 11.77 6.13 -3.75
CA SER A 46 10.51 5.66 -4.30
C SER A 46 10.72 5.08 -5.69
N PRO A 47 9.86 4.17 -6.16
CA PRO A 47 9.79 3.84 -7.57
C PRO A 47 9.67 5.11 -8.42
N LYS A 48 10.26 5.06 -9.61
CA LYS A 48 10.12 6.08 -10.65
C LYS A 48 9.32 5.48 -11.80
N PRO A 49 7.99 5.70 -11.85
CA PRO A 49 7.14 5.12 -12.88
C PRO A 49 7.42 5.75 -14.25
N ASN A 50 7.23 4.97 -15.31
CA ASN A 50 7.30 5.43 -16.68
C ASN A 50 5.89 5.76 -17.19
N LEU A 51 5.69 7.01 -17.60
CA LEU A 51 4.45 7.49 -18.21
C LEU A 51 4.52 7.20 -19.71
N VAL A 52 3.91 6.10 -20.15
CA VAL A 52 3.91 5.69 -21.55
C VAL A 52 2.90 6.50 -22.35
N ARG A 53 1.73 6.77 -21.76
CA ARG A 53 0.68 7.59 -22.35
C ARG A 53 0.01 8.43 -21.28
N GLN A 54 -0.28 9.69 -21.61
CA GLN A 54 -1.10 10.58 -20.80
C GLN A 54 -2.09 11.34 -21.69
N ASN A 55 -3.28 11.58 -21.16
CA ASN A 55 -4.34 12.37 -21.80
C ASN A 55 -5.00 13.26 -20.75
N GLU A 56 -5.45 14.45 -21.14
CA GLU A 56 -6.16 15.40 -20.26
C GLU A 56 -7.50 14.85 -19.74
N HIS A 57 -8.09 13.87 -20.42
CA HIS A 57 -9.34 13.22 -20.02
C HIS A 57 -9.14 12.09 -18.99
N CYS A 58 -7.89 11.79 -18.61
CA CYS A 58 -7.66 10.86 -17.51
C CYS A 58 -8.16 11.48 -16.19
N ASP A 59 -8.69 10.64 -15.32
CA ASP A 59 -9.22 11.04 -14.02
C ASP A 59 -8.14 11.76 -13.21
N SER A 60 -8.51 12.81 -12.47
CA SER A 60 -7.54 13.64 -11.74
C SER A 60 -7.16 13.10 -10.36
N GLY A 61 -7.68 11.92 -9.98
CA GLY A 61 -7.37 11.26 -8.72
C GLY A 61 -5.92 10.82 -8.59
N PHE A 62 -5.51 10.53 -7.35
CA PHE A 62 -4.22 9.98 -7.01
C PHE A 62 -4.20 8.47 -7.20
N VAL A 63 -3.05 7.94 -7.59
CA VAL A 63 -2.80 6.51 -7.80
C VAL A 63 -2.27 5.90 -6.50
N PHE A 64 -2.98 4.91 -5.97
CA PHE A 64 -2.60 4.13 -4.80
C PHE A 64 -1.96 2.83 -5.25
N LEU A 65 -0.66 2.72 -5.01
CA LEU A 65 0.16 1.58 -5.39
C LEU A 65 0.47 0.76 -4.14
N HIS A 66 0.01 -0.49 -4.06
CA HIS A 66 0.23 -1.32 -2.87
C HIS A 66 0.83 -2.69 -3.23
N GLN A 67 1.85 -3.09 -2.46
CA GLN A 67 2.65 -4.29 -2.69
C GLN A 67 2.28 -5.41 -1.71
N PRO A 68 1.88 -6.60 -2.19
CA PRO A 68 1.59 -7.73 -1.31
C PRO A 68 2.85 -8.50 -0.84
N SER A 69 4.09 -8.09 -1.16
CA SER A 69 5.26 -8.98 -1.05
C SER A 69 6.34 -8.55 -0.04
N LYS A 70 6.87 -9.55 0.69
CA LYS A 70 7.93 -9.48 1.73
C LYS A 70 9.36 -9.26 1.20
N TYR A 71 9.56 -9.02 -0.10
CA TYR A 71 10.89 -9.19 -0.72
C TYR A 71 11.80 -7.95 -0.71
N HIS A 72 11.27 -6.78 -0.36
CA HIS A 72 12.06 -5.58 -0.08
C HIS A 72 11.39 -4.87 1.10
N GLY A 73 12.16 -4.52 2.14
CA GLY A 73 11.63 -4.00 3.42
C GLY A 73 11.03 -2.60 3.36
N GLU A 74 10.13 -2.32 2.41
CA GLU A 74 9.69 -0.97 2.08
C GLU A 74 8.17 -0.93 1.84
N ALA A 75 7.50 -0.07 2.60
CA ALA A 75 6.18 0.53 2.42
C ALA A 75 4.93 -0.35 2.14
N PRO A 76 3.94 -0.45 3.08
CA PRO A 76 2.64 -1.09 2.82
C PRO A 76 1.88 -0.62 1.58
N PHE A 77 1.92 0.68 1.27
CA PHE A 77 1.43 1.27 0.03
C PHE A 77 2.04 2.66 -0.19
N MET A 78 1.93 3.18 -1.41
CA MET A 78 2.41 4.50 -1.81
C MET A 78 1.32 5.23 -2.59
N ILE A 79 1.37 6.56 -2.55
CA ILE A 79 0.46 7.44 -3.29
C ILE A 79 1.29 8.21 -4.32
N PHE A 80 0.84 8.21 -5.57
CA PHE A 80 1.40 8.98 -6.66
C PHE A 80 0.36 9.93 -7.27
N ASP A 81 0.82 11.06 -7.80
CA ASP A 81 -0.03 11.90 -8.65
C ASP A 81 -0.08 11.35 -10.08
N ASN A 82 -0.92 11.96 -10.93
CA ASN A 82 -1.05 11.54 -12.33
C ASN A 82 0.21 11.74 -13.18
N ASN A 83 1.15 12.57 -12.72
CA ASN A 83 2.44 12.80 -13.35
C ASN A 83 3.52 11.85 -12.79
N ALA A 84 3.10 10.78 -12.12
CA ALA A 84 3.97 9.78 -11.52
C ALA A 84 4.95 10.35 -10.47
N ASN A 85 4.65 11.51 -9.87
CA ASN A 85 5.41 11.99 -8.73
C ASN A 85 4.91 11.32 -7.46
N LEU A 86 5.84 10.99 -6.57
CA LEU A 86 5.51 10.60 -5.22
C LEU A 86 4.65 11.68 -4.54
N VAL A 87 3.65 11.27 -3.79
CA VAL A 87 2.83 12.12 -2.92
C VAL A 87 3.00 11.70 -1.49
N TRP A 88 2.91 10.39 -1.23
CA TRP A 88 3.07 9.83 0.10
C TRP A 88 3.69 8.44 0.05
N MET A 89 4.56 8.16 1.02
CA MET A 89 4.95 6.80 1.38
C MET A 89 5.18 6.71 2.90
N PRO A 90 4.95 5.53 3.51
CA PRO A 90 5.14 5.30 4.93
C PRO A 90 6.63 5.31 5.31
N ASP A 91 6.94 5.43 6.60
CA ASP A 91 8.31 5.33 7.10
C ASP A 91 8.80 3.87 7.17
N GLU A 92 10.09 3.65 6.86
CA GLU A 92 10.76 2.34 6.77
C GLU A 92 10.54 1.43 8.01
N HIS A 93 10.38 2.01 9.19
CA HIS A 93 10.15 1.26 10.44
C HIS A 93 8.69 0.86 10.69
N GLN A 94 7.73 1.35 9.90
CA GLN A 94 6.31 1.02 10.06
C GLN A 94 5.90 -0.27 9.32
N SER A 95 6.80 -0.86 8.52
CA SER A 95 6.51 -1.95 7.58
C SER A 95 7.04 -3.34 7.97
N ASP A 96 7.79 -3.48 9.08
CA ASP A 96 8.39 -4.77 9.44
C ASP A 96 7.35 -5.81 9.86
N GLY A 97 7.21 -6.87 9.06
CA GLY A 97 6.33 -8.01 9.37
C GLY A 97 4.84 -7.79 9.10
N VAL A 98 4.48 -6.66 8.50
CA VAL A 98 3.10 -6.25 8.20
C VAL A 98 2.85 -6.32 6.70
N THR A 99 1.80 -7.00 6.27
CA THR A 99 1.32 -6.97 4.89
C THR A 99 0.09 -6.09 4.77
N VAL A 100 0.06 -5.19 3.79
CA VAL A 100 -1.11 -4.37 3.48
C VAL A 100 -1.69 -4.73 2.11
N SER A 101 -3.01 -4.73 2.02
CA SER A 101 -3.75 -5.01 0.79
C SER A 101 -5.10 -4.31 0.79
N ASP A 102 -5.81 -4.34 -0.34
CA ASP A 102 -7.19 -3.84 -0.43
C ASP A 102 -7.30 -2.34 -0.07
N VAL A 103 -6.36 -1.54 -0.60
CA VAL A 103 -6.30 -0.10 -0.31
C VAL A 103 -7.37 0.63 -1.11
N THR A 104 -8.30 1.25 -0.39
CA THR A 104 -9.42 2.03 -0.93
C THR A 104 -9.54 3.39 -0.24
N VAL A 105 -10.25 4.34 -0.85
CA VAL A 105 -10.69 5.56 -0.18
C VAL A 105 -12.20 5.54 -0.06
N GLN A 106 -12.71 5.67 1.17
CA GLN A 106 -14.14 5.59 1.47
C GLN A 106 -14.59 6.77 2.33
N GLN A 107 -15.86 7.14 2.25
CA GLN A 107 -16.43 8.28 2.97
C GLN A 107 -17.11 7.83 4.26
N PHE A 108 -16.85 8.54 5.36
CA PHE A 108 -17.58 8.41 6.61
C PHE A 108 -17.86 9.80 7.20
N LYS A 109 -19.14 10.10 7.49
CA LYS A 109 -19.59 11.41 8.00
C LYS A 109 -19.04 12.62 7.22
N GLY A 110 -18.99 12.50 5.89
CA GLY A 110 -18.53 13.57 4.98
C GLY A 110 -17.00 13.77 4.93
N ARG A 111 -16.23 12.86 5.52
CA ARG A 111 -14.77 12.86 5.47
C ARG A 111 -14.26 11.61 4.74
N SER A 112 -13.22 11.78 3.94
CA SER A 112 -12.51 10.70 3.28
C SER A 112 -11.55 10.01 4.25
N TYR A 113 -11.52 8.68 4.21
CA TYR A 113 -10.55 7.85 4.92
C TYR A 113 -9.88 6.91 3.92
N ILE A 114 -8.57 6.74 4.02
CA ILE A 114 -7.91 5.61 3.38
C ILE A 114 -8.21 4.39 4.24
N VAL A 115 -8.66 3.32 3.60
CA VAL A 115 -9.04 2.06 4.23
C VAL A 115 -8.18 0.96 3.63
N TYR A 116 -7.55 0.15 4.47
CA TYR A 116 -6.73 -0.96 3.99
C TYR A 116 -6.77 -2.16 4.92
N ARG A 117 -6.64 -3.36 4.35
CA ARG A 117 -6.50 -4.61 5.10
C ARG A 117 -5.05 -4.76 5.56
N GLN A 118 -4.86 -4.95 6.85
CA GLN A 118 -3.58 -5.23 7.48
C GLN A 118 -3.53 -6.68 7.98
N LEU A 119 -2.41 -7.35 7.68
CA LEU A 119 -2.07 -8.69 8.16
C LEU A 119 -0.75 -8.67 8.94
N ASP A 120 -0.79 -9.09 10.21
CA ASP A 120 0.37 -9.19 11.10
C ASP A 120 0.72 -10.67 11.35
N GLY A 121 1.88 -11.15 10.89
CA GLY A 121 2.33 -12.51 11.22
C GLY A 121 1.66 -13.64 10.42
N ILE A 122 0.97 -14.58 11.11
CA ILE A 122 0.47 -15.83 10.49
C ILE A 122 -0.86 -15.58 9.75
N PRO A 123 -0.96 -15.93 8.45
CA PRO A 123 -2.22 -15.87 7.71
C PRO A 123 -3.32 -16.73 8.35
N ARG A 124 -4.59 -16.30 8.26
CA ARG A 124 -5.80 -17.03 8.68
C ARG A 124 -6.06 -17.13 10.19
N ASP A 125 -5.38 -16.32 11.00
CA ASP A 125 -5.76 -16.08 12.39
C ASP A 125 -6.61 -14.80 12.48
N ASN A 126 -7.60 -14.77 13.39
CA ASN A 126 -8.38 -13.56 13.69
C ASN A 126 -7.46 -12.46 14.23
N SER A 127 -6.52 -12.85 15.11
CA SER A 127 -5.65 -11.90 15.79
C SER A 127 -4.70 -11.17 14.83
N SER A 128 -4.45 -11.75 13.65
CA SER A 128 -3.53 -11.22 12.67
C SER A 128 -4.18 -10.33 11.62
N GLN A 129 -5.51 -10.28 11.48
CA GLN A 129 -6.18 -9.60 10.37
C GLN A 129 -7.15 -8.53 10.83
N ARG A 130 -7.06 -7.36 10.20
CA ARG A 130 -7.99 -6.24 10.43
C ARG A 130 -8.04 -5.30 9.25
N TYR A 131 -9.06 -4.45 9.24
CA TYR A 131 -9.05 -3.25 8.40
C TYR A 131 -8.64 -2.04 9.25
N ILE A 132 -7.78 -1.20 8.69
CA ILE A 132 -7.37 0.08 9.29
C ILE A 132 -7.99 1.21 8.48
N MET A 133 -8.57 2.19 9.17
CA MET A 133 -8.97 3.45 8.59
C MET A 133 -8.00 4.54 9.02
N VAL A 134 -7.40 5.26 8.08
CA VAL A 134 -6.54 6.42 8.36
C VAL A 134 -7.13 7.70 7.79
N ASP A 135 -7.01 8.79 8.54
CA ASP A 135 -7.53 10.10 8.17
C ASP A 135 -6.58 10.88 7.23
N GLY A 136 -7.00 12.08 6.83
CA GLY A 136 -6.18 13.00 6.01
C GLY A 136 -4.81 13.35 6.61
N SER A 137 -4.63 13.18 7.91
CA SER A 137 -3.34 13.39 8.59
C SER A 137 -2.47 12.14 8.65
N TYR A 138 -2.90 11.06 8.00
CA TYR A 138 -2.27 9.73 7.99
C TYR A 138 -2.16 9.11 9.39
N GLN A 139 -3.10 9.46 10.28
CA GLN A 139 -3.23 8.85 11.60
C GLN A 139 -4.37 7.83 11.58
N VAL A 140 -4.22 6.76 12.34
CA VAL A 140 -5.29 5.76 12.51
C VAL A 140 -6.48 6.44 13.16
N PHE A 141 -7.61 6.39 12.46
CA PHE A 141 -8.90 6.84 12.95
C PHE A 141 -9.58 5.72 13.74
N THR A 142 -9.66 4.53 13.16
CA THR A 142 -10.20 3.34 13.83
C THR A 142 -9.69 2.05 13.18
N GLU A 143 -9.84 0.95 13.90
CA GLU A 143 -9.61 -0.40 13.40
C GLU A 143 -10.95 -1.15 13.33
N VAL A 144 -11.16 -1.90 12.27
CA VAL A 144 -12.40 -2.63 12.02
C VAL A 144 -12.10 -4.12 11.92
N ARG A 145 -12.84 -4.92 12.69
CA ARG A 145 -12.74 -6.38 12.75
C ARG A 145 -14.14 -7.00 12.78
N PRO A 146 -14.29 -8.25 12.33
CA PRO A 146 -15.46 -9.05 12.67
C PRO A 146 -15.66 -9.10 14.20
N VAL A 147 -16.91 -9.09 14.63
CA VAL A 147 -17.28 -9.05 16.06
C VAL A 147 -16.97 -10.37 16.76
N GLU A 148 -17.14 -11.48 16.05
CA GLU A 148 -16.87 -12.82 16.55
C GLU A 148 -15.46 -13.29 16.19
N TYR A 149 -14.97 -14.30 16.93
CA TYR A 149 -13.75 -14.99 16.54
C TYR A 149 -13.97 -15.75 15.22
N PHE A 150 -13.14 -15.47 14.23
CA PHE A 150 -13.13 -16.20 12.96
C PHE A 150 -11.76 -16.79 12.66
N LYS A 151 -11.71 -17.97 12.04
CA LYS A 151 -10.48 -18.57 11.56
C LYS A 151 -10.55 -18.68 10.04
N GLY A 152 -10.13 -17.64 9.34
CA GLY A 152 -10.21 -17.61 7.88
C GLY A 152 -9.66 -16.31 7.32
N GLU A 153 -10.21 -15.84 6.21
CA GLU A 153 -9.66 -14.70 5.47
C GLU A 153 -10.67 -13.56 5.40
N LEU A 154 -10.24 -12.34 5.73
CA LEU A 154 -10.99 -11.13 5.39
C LEU A 154 -10.99 -10.97 3.86
N ARG A 155 -12.13 -10.62 3.26
CA ARG A 155 -12.32 -10.61 1.80
C ARG A 155 -12.63 -9.23 1.24
N GLY A 156 -13.18 -8.32 2.05
CA GLY A 156 -13.52 -6.96 1.66
C GLY A 156 -14.08 -6.14 2.82
N LEU A 157 -14.05 -4.81 2.66
CA LEU A 157 -14.66 -3.84 3.56
C LEU A 157 -15.36 -2.74 2.77
N ARG A 158 -16.62 -2.46 3.10
CA ARG A 158 -17.41 -1.37 2.53
C ARG A 158 -18.03 -0.51 3.63
N ILE A 159 -17.79 0.79 3.60
CA ILE A 159 -18.46 1.75 4.49
C ILE A 159 -19.80 2.14 3.88
N SER A 160 -20.86 1.90 4.65
CA SER A 160 -22.22 2.28 4.30
C SER A 160 -22.48 3.76 4.55
N LYS A 161 -23.48 4.33 3.85
CA LYS A 161 -23.85 5.74 4.00
C LYS A 161 -24.37 6.09 5.41
N ASN A 162 -24.95 5.11 6.11
CA ASN A 162 -25.46 5.26 7.48
C ASN A 162 -24.38 5.10 8.56
N GLY A 163 -23.11 4.85 8.18
CA GLY A 163 -22.00 4.79 9.11
C GLY A 163 -21.64 3.40 9.62
N GLY A 164 -22.26 2.34 9.12
CA GLY A 164 -21.82 0.97 9.35
C GLY A 164 -20.67 0.54 8.43
N ALA A 165 -19.79 -0.32 8.92
CA ALA A 165 -18.75 -1.01 8.18
C ALA A 165 -19.19 -2.44 7.86
N ILE A 166 -19.30 -2.74 6.58
CA ILE A 166 -19.70 -4.06 6.07
C ILE A 166 -18.44 -4.84 5.73
N ILE A 167 -18.16 -5.88 6.51
CA ILE A 167 -16.98 -6.73 6.41
C ILE A 167 -17.42 -8.10 5.92
N ASN A 168 -16.84 -8.59 4.83
CA ASN A 168 -17.03 -9.99 4.41
C ASN A 168 -15.77 -10.80 4.65
N PHE A 169 -15.94 -12.04 5.11
CA PHE A 169 -14.84 -12.92 5.48
C PHE A 169 -15.25 -14.40 5.38
N THR A 170 -14.26 -15.28 5.33
CA THR A 170 -14.47 -16.72 5.48
C THR A 170 -14.18 -17.14 6.90
N ASN A 171 -14.92 -18.13 7.39
CA ASN A 171 -14.69 -18.73 8.70
C ASN A 171 -14.59 -20.25 8.58
N GLN A 172 -13.49 -20.82 9.06
CA GLN A 172 -13.32 -22.27 9.12
C GLN A 172 -14.23 -22.84 10.21
N THR A 173 -15.24 -23.60 9.82
CA THR A 173 -16.08 -24.34 10.77
C THR A 173 -15.32 -25.54 11.32
N ARG A 174 -15.56 -25.85 12.59
CA ARG A 174 -15.00 -27.05 13.23
C ARG A 174 -15.68 -28.28 12.61
N ASN A 175 -14.90 -29.18 12.01
CA ASN A 175 -15.40 -30.52 11.70
C ASN A 175 -15.57 -31.27 13.03
N ASP A 176 -16.79 -31.34 13.56
CA ASP A 176 -17.14 -32.20 14.70
C ASP A 176 -17.20 -33.69 14.31
N ALA A 177 -16.97 -34.02 13.04
CA ALA A 177 -16.81 -35.39 12.59
C ALA A 177 -15.40 -35.90 12.94
N GLU A 178 -15.30 -36.71 14.00
CA GLU A 178 -14.09 -37.40 14.50
C GLU A 178 -13.35 -38.29 13.48
N ASN A 179 -13.73 -38.30 12.20
CA ASN A 179 -13.25 -39.28 11.22
C ASN A 179 -12.84 -38.73 9.85
N THR A 180 -12.47 -37.45 9.75
CA THR A 180 -11.90 -36.91 8.49
C THR A 180 -10.38 -36.78 8.59
N SER A 181 -9.68 -37.37 7.60
CA SER A 181 -8.22 -37.34 7.49
C SER A 181 -7.67 -35.90 7.53
N PRO A 182 -6.45 -35.68 8.08
CA PRO A 182 -5.81 -34.36 8.17
C PRO A 182 -5.46 -33.68 6.82
N LEU A 183 -5.88 -34.27 5.70
CA LEU A 183 -5.68 -33.76 4.34
C LEU A 183 -6.92 -33.03 3.77
N MET A 184 -8.06 -33.03 4.46
CA MET A 184 -9.22 -32.23 4.06
C MET A 184 -9.09 -30.82 4.65
N GLU A 185 -8.83 -29.81 3.80
CA GLU A 185 -9.04 -28.41 4.19
C GLU A 185 -10.45 -28.27 4.80
N GLY A 186 -10.56 -27.68 5.99
CA GLY A 186 -11.84 -27.62 6.71
C GLY A 186 -12.93 -26.92 5.89
N LEU A 187 -14.19 -27.23 6.20
CA LEU A 187 -15.33 -26.51 5.63
C LEU A 187 -15.23 -25.02 5.99
N TYR A 188 -15.45 -24.14 5.01
CA TYR A 188 -15.45 -22.69 5.20
C TYR A 188 -16.85 -22.14 4.97
N GLU A 189 -17.32 -21.33 5.91
CA GLU A 189 -18.51 -20.51 5.74
C GLU A 189 -18.12 -19.15 5.17
N SER A 190 -18.92 -18.64 4.23
CA SER A 190 -18.84 -17.24 3.79
C SER A 190 -19.82 -16.40 4.59
N ILE A 191 -19.31 -15.37 5.25
CA ILE A 191 -20.06 -14.52 6.18
C ILE A 191 -19.84 -13.06 5.77
N PHE A 192 -20.87 -12.22 5.95
CA PHE A 192 -20.64 -10.79 6.10
C PHE A 192 -21.33 -10.24 7.34
N GLN A 193 -20.70 -9.24 7.95
CA GLN A 193 -21.20 -8.50 9.10
C GLN A 193 -21.25 -7.02 8.76
N GLU A 194 -22.29 -6.32 9.20
CA GLU A 194 -22.26 -4.87 9.33
C GLU A 194 -22.04 -4.52 10.80
N VAL A 195 -21.02 -3.72 11.08
CA VAL A 195 -20.69 -3.22 12.41
C VAL A 195 -20.85 -1.72 12.45
N ASP A 196 -21.34 -1.15 13.54
CA ASP A 196 -21.34 0.30 13.72
C ASP A 196 -19.89 0.77 13.89
N LEU A 197 -19.46 1.77 13.09
CA LEU A 197 -18.07 2.24 13.12
C LEU A 197 -17.70 3.00 14.41
N GLU A 198 -18.68 3.51 15.15
CA GLU A 198 -18.42 4.29 16.37
C GLU A 198 -18.50 3.44 17.62
N SER A 199 -19.53 2.59 17.74
CA SER A 199 -19.72 1.72 18.91
C SER A 199 -19.03 0.37 18.78
N GLY A 200 -18.77 -0.10 17.55
CA GLY A 200 -18.27 -1.45 17.28
C GLY A 200 -19.34 -2.54 17.43
N GLU A 201 -20.61 -2.18 17.62
CA GLU A 201 -21.70 -3.13 17.79
C GLU A 201 -22.06 -3.82 16.47
N LEU A 202 -22.42 -5.11 16.55
CA LEU A 202 -22.94 -5.85 15.42
C LEU A 202 -24.34 -5.34 15.07
N LEU A 203 -24.49 -4.76 13.87
CA LEU A 203 -25.77 -4.28 13.35
C LEU A 203 -26.50 -5.38 12.57
N PHE A 204 -25.75 -6.19 11.83
CA PHE A 204 -26.31 -7.24 10.98
C PHE A 204 -25.27 -8.33 10.71
N GLU A 205 -25.71 -9.58 10.60
CA GLU A 205 -24.88 -10.69 10.14
C GLU A 205 -25.68 -11.56 9.17
N TRP A 206 -25.02 -12.01 8.12
CA TRP A 206 -25.56 -13.01 7.22
C TRP A 206 -24.52 -14.06 6.87
N ARG A 207 -24.96 -15.32 6.86
CA ARG A 207 -24.13 -16.49 6.58
C ARG A 207 -24.69 -17.23 5.38
N ALA A 208 -23.81 -17.58 4.44
CA ALA A 208 -24.20 -18.44 3.34
C ALA A 208 -24.44 -19.87 3.84
N ALA A 209 -25.53 -20.50 3.38
CA ALA A 209 -25.92 -21.84 3.83
C ALA A 209 -25.08 -22.99 3.24
N SER A 210 -24.16 -22.70 2.31
CA SER A 210 -23.31 -23.72 1.65
C SER A 210 -21.84 -23.44 1.87
N ASP A 211 -21.10 -24.51 2.14
CA ASP A 211 -19.64 -24.62 2.17
C ASP A 211 -18.94 -24.26 0.85
N THR A 212 -19.66 -24.31 -0.28
CA THR A 212 -19.17 -23.91 -1.60
C THR A 212 -19.39 -22.42 -1.90
N ALA A 213 -20.10 -21.70 -1.03
CA ALA A 213 -20.39 -20.29 -1.26
C ALA A 213 -19.14 -19.43 -1.07
N SER A 214 -18.94 -18.46 -1.96
CA SER A 214 -17.87 -17.46 -1.88
C SER A 214 -18.43 -16.08 -2.15
N ILE A 215 -18.36 -15.20 -1.14
CA ILE A 215 -18.71 -13.79 -1.29
C ILE A 215 -17.51 -13.03 -1.85
N ASN A 216 -17.74 -12.31 -2.96
CA ASN A 216 -16.74 -11.50 -3.63
C ASN A 216 -16.83 -10.02 -3.22
N SER A 217 -18.04 -9.47 -3.14
CA SER A 217 -18.30 -8.10 -2.69
C SER A 217 -19.66 -7.97 -2.03
N VAL A 218 -19.78 -6.99 -1.14
CA VAL A 218 -21.05 -6.58 -0.54
C VAL A 218 -21.18 -5.06 -0.65
N ASP A 219 -22.32 -4.58 -1.12
CA ASP A 219 -22.69 -3.17 -1.13
C ASP A 219 -24.06 -2.99 -0.47
N LYS A 220 -24.44 -1.75 -0.13
CA LYS A 220 -25.68 -1.46 0.59
C LYS A 220 -26.47 -0.34 -0.07
N SER A 221 -27.77 -0.56 -0.23
CA SER A 221 -28.69 0.41 -0.84
C SER A 221 -28.98 1.58 0.10
N THR A 222 -29.66 2.60 -0.42
CA THR A 222 -30.15 3.73 0.38
C THR A 222 -31.25 3.33 1.37
N GLU A 223 -32.02 2.30 1.04
CA GLU A 223 -33.09 1.73 1.85
C GLU A 223 -32.56 0.76 2.90
N GLY A 224 -31.30 0.35 2.78
CA GLY A 224 -30.58 -0.48 3.71
C GLY A 224 -30.33 -1.91 3.25
N ASP A 225 -30.93 -2.36 2.14
CA ASP A 225 -30.78 -3.73 1.67
C ASP A 225 -29.38 -4.00 1.12
N TYR A 226 -28.91 -5.24 1.26
CA TYR A 226 -27.56 -5.65 0.87
C TYR A 226 -27.54 -6.24 -0.52
N LEU A 227 -26.58 -5.82 -1.34
CA LEU A 227 -26.26 -6.41 -2.64
C LEU A 227 -25.01 -7.27 -2.49
N VAL A 228 -25.16 -8.58 -2.65
CA VAL A 228 -24.07 -9.54 -2.47
C VAL A 228 -23.75 -10.18 -3.81
N ALA A 229 -22.51 -9.99 -4.27
CA ALA A 229 -21.97 -10.65 -5.44
C ALA A 229 -21.10 -11.82 -5.02
N GLY A 230 -21.25 -12.97 -5.66
CA GLY A 230 -20.53 -14.16 -5.26
C GLY A 230 -20.84 -15.39 -6.10
N SER A 231 -20.18 -16.48 -5.76
CA SER A 231 -20.53 -17.80 -6.25
C SER A 231 -21.32 -18.52 -5.17
N PHE A 232 -22.52 -18.98 -5.49
CA PHE A 232 -23.39 -19.71 -4.57
C PHE A 232 -23.84 -21.00 -5.26
N SER A 233 -23.60 -22.15 -4.60
CA SER A 233 -23.89 -23.49 -5.15
C SER A 233 -23.29 -23.72 -6.56
N GLY A 234 -22.08 -23.20 -6.79
CA GLY A 234 -21.36 -23.32 -8.06
C GLY A 234 -21.84 -22.39 -9.18
N SER A 235 -22.80 -21.50 -8.92
CA SER A 235 -23.28 -20.49 -9.88
C SER A 235 -22.83 -19.08 -9.47
N ASN A 236 -22.39 -18.28 -10.45
CA ASN A 236 -22.10 -16.86 -10.23
C ASN A 236 -23.40 -16.07 -10.23
N THR A 237 -23.67 -15.36 -9.14
CA THR A 237 -24.94 -14.67 -8.94
C THR A 237 -24.75 -13.37 -8.17
N VAL A 238 -25.66 -12.44 -8.40
CA VAL A 238 -25.86 -11.26 -7.55
C VAL A 238 -27.19 -11.41 -6.85
N ILE A 239 -27.19 -11.43 -5.51
CA ILE A 239 -28.39 -11.54 -4.69
C ILE A 239 -28.63 -10.24 -3.93
N CYS A 240 -29.89 -9.87 -3.77
CA CYS A 240 -30.28 -8.80 -2.85
C CYS A 240 -30.91 -9.38 -1.60
N ILE A 241 -30.44 -8.94 -0.43
CA ILE A 241 -30.84 -9.46 0.87
C ILE A 241 -31.51 -8.35 1.66
N SER A 242 -32.67 -8.64 2.21
CA SER A 242 -33.40 -7.69 3.05
C SER A 242 -32.65 -7.40 4.35
N HIS A 243 -32.43 -6.13 4.65
CA HIS A 243 -31.81 -5.72 5.91
C HIS A 243 -32.65 -6.00 7.15
N LYS A 244 -33.97 -6.15 7.00
CA LYS A 244 -34.91 -6.34 8.12
C LYS A 244 -34.93 -7.77 8.63
N HIS A 245 -34.74 -8.73 7.74
CA HIS A 245 -35.05 -10.13 8.00
C HIS A 245 -33.99 -11.11 7.45
N GLY A 246 -33.05 -10.65 6.63
CA GLY A 246 -31.97 -11.47 6.08
C GLY A 246 -32.37 -12.48 5.00
N HIS A 247 -33.61 -12.43 4.50
CA HIS A 247 -34.03 -13.26 3.37
C HIS A 247 -33.64 -12.64 2.03
N ILE A 248 -33.43 -13.48 1.02
CA ILE A 248 -33.16 -13.07 -0.35
C ILE A 248 -34.44 -12.49 -0.94
N LEU A 249 -34.36 -11.24 -1.41
CA LEU A 249 -35.45 -10.53 -2.09
C LEU A 249 -35.52 -10.92 -3.58
N TRP A 250 -34.36 -11.04 -4.21
CA TRP A 250 -34.21 -11.47 -5.60
C TRP A 250 -32.79 -11.95 -5.89
N GLN A 251 -32.66 -12.75 -6.94
CA GLN A 251 -31.41 -13.26 -7.47
C GLN A 251 -31.29 -12.95 -8.97
N LEU A 252 -30.14 -12.38 -9.35
CA LEU A 252 -29.71 -12.17 -10.72
C LEU A 252 -28.60 -13.15 -11.10
N GLY A 253 -28.78 -13.85 -12.23
CA GLY A 253 -27.83 -14.84 -12.73
C GLY A 253 -27.94 -16.21 -12.05
N GLY A 254 -27.12 -17.16 -12.53
CA GLY A 254 -27.16 -18.56 -12.08
C GLY A 254 -28.42 -19.32 -12.48
N SER A 255 -28.60 -20.51 -11.91
CA SER A 255 -29.73 -21.40 -12.21
C SER A 255 -31.07 -20.95 -11.59
N ALA A 256 -31.03 -20.14 -10.53
CA ALA A 256 -32.21 -19.61 -9.82
C ALA A 256 -32.41 -18.10 -10.09
N ASN A 257 -32.18 -17.66 -11.32
CA ASN A 257 -32.34 -16.27 -11.74
C ASN A 257 -33.83 -15.87 -11.81
N ASP A 258 -34.21 -14.79 -11.14
CA ASP A 258 -35.59 -14.28 -11.10
C ASP A 258 -35.93 -13.34 -12.27
N PHE A 259 -34.92 -12.80 -12.96
CA PHE A 259 -35.11 -11.72 -13.94
C PHE A 259 -35.26 -12.23 -15.38
N LYS A 260 -36.21 -11.68 -16.13
CA LYS A 260 -36.21 -11.76 -17.59
C LYS A 260 -35.14 -10.83 -18.16
N ASP A 261 -34.17 -11.40 -18.89
CA ASP A 261 -33.12 -10.63 -19.56
C ASP A 261 -33.64 -9.99 -20.87
N ALA A 262 -33.74 -8.66 -20.91
CA ALA A 262 -34.14 -7.88 -22.08
C ALA A 262 -32.98 -7.57 -23.06
N SER A 263 -31.81 -8.15 -22.83
CA SER A 263 -30.58 -7.95 -23.59
C SER A 263 -30.01 -9.27 -24.11
N SER A 264 -30.88 -10.23 -24.41
CA SER A 264 -30.54 -11.52 -25.02
C SER A 264 -29.49 -12.32 -24.23
N GLY A 265 -29.47 -12.16 -22.89
CA GLY A 265 -28.55 -12.85 -22.00
C GLY A 265 -27.28 -12.05 -21.67
N ALA A 266 -27.09 -10.86 -22.25
CA ALA A 266 -25.91 -10.04 -21.97
C ALA A 266 -25.91 -9.41 -20.57
N ALA A 267 -27.06 -9.32 -19.92
CA ALA A 267 -27.19 -8.76 -18.57
C ALA A 267 -27.05 -9.82 -17.46
N THR A 268 -27.27 -11.09 -17.79
CA THR A 268 -27.32 -12.22 -16.83
C THR A 268 -26.13 -13.16 -16.93
N ARG A 269 -25.35 -13.10 -18.02
CA ARG A 269 -24.17 -13.96 -18.24
C ARG A 269 -22.89 -13.25 -17.81
N PHE A 270 -22.54 -13.39 -16.54
CA PHE A 270 -21.22 -13.02 -15.98
C PHE A 270 -20.58 -14.25 -15.33
N SER A 271 -19.24 -14.28 -15.25
CA SER A 271 -18.53 -15.51 -14.89
C SER A 271 -17.27 -15.25 -14.05
N GLY A 272 -17.00 -16.14 -13.11
CA GLY A 272 -15.81 -16.03 -12.26
C GLY A 272 -15.95 -14.96 -11.19
N TYR A 273 -14.83 -14.31 -10.84
CA TYR A 273 -14.85 -13.24 -9.84
C TYR A 273 -15.59 -12.02 -10.41
N HIS A 274 -16.57 -11.54 -9.66
CA HIS A 274 -17.33 -10.35 -10.02
C HIS A 274 -17.65 -9.54 -8.78
N GLN A 275 -17.71 -8.22 -8.96
CA GLN A 275 -18.14 -7.27 -7.93
C GLN A 275 -19.40 -6.57 -8.42
N ALA A 276 -20.34 -6.34 -7.51
CA ALA A 276 -21.55 -5.59 -7.81
C ALA A 276 -21.70 -4.43 -6.83
N SER A 277 -22.17 -3.29 -7.35
CA SER A 277 -22.48 -2.12 -6.54
C SER A 277 -23.74 -1.43 -7.06
N PHE A 278 -24.49 -0.84 -6.13
CA PHE A 278 -25.62 0.00 -6.49
C PHE A 278 -25.12 1.32 -7.09
N LEU A 279 -25.77 1.75 -8.15
CA LEU A 279 -25.80 3.16 -8.53
C LEU A 279 -26.91 3.86 -7.73
N GLN A 280 -26.89 5.19 -7.74
CA GLN A 280 -27.57 6.12 -6.81
C GLN A 280 -29.03 5.79 -6.38
N ASN A 281 -29.75 4.96 -7.12
CA ASN A 281 -31.19 4.71 -7.07
C ASN A 281 -31.61 3.23 -6.82
N ALA A 282 -30.70 2.34 -6.40
CA ALA A 282 -30.95 0.92 -6.08
C ALA A 282 -31.52 0.02 -7.21
N THR A 283 -32.06 0.60 -8.28
CA THR A 283 -32.56 -0.07 -9.48
C THR A 283 -31.53 -0.11 -10.61
N SER A 284 -30.42 0.61 -10.45
CA SER A 284 -29.33 0.63 -11.43
C SER A 284 -28.10 -0.01 -10.77
N LEU A 285 -27.47 -0.97 -11.44
CA LEU A 285 -26.31 -1.70 -10.94
C LEU A 285 -25.09 -1.49 -11.83
N VAL A 286 -23.91 -1.56 -11.22
CA VAL A 286 -22.66 -1.83 -11.95
C VAL A 286 -22.12 -3.18 -11.52
N ILE A 287 -21.84 -4.03 -12.50
CA ILE A 287 -21.14 -5.30 -12.31
C ILE A 287 -19.78 -5.22 -12.99
N LEU A 288 -18.73 -5.42 -12.21
CA LEU A 288 -17.37 -5.64 -12.70
C LEU A 288 -17.19 -7.15 -12.85
N ASP A 289 -17.17 -7.63 -14.08
CA ASP A 289 -16.99 -9.04 -14.43
C ASP A 289 -15.54 -9.27 -14.89
N HIS A 290 -14.78 -10.05 -14.14
CA HIS A 290 -13.39 -10.33 -14.48
C HIS A 290 -13.24 -11.46 -15.51
N GLY A 291 -14.32 -12.18 -15.82
CA GLY A 291 -14.29 -13.36 -16.68
C GLY A 291 -13.62 -14.57 -16.00
N SER A 292 -13.83 -15.77 -16.56
CA SER A 292 -13.20 -17.00 -16.08
C SER A 292 -12.10 -17.50 -17.03
N ALA A 293 -11.02 -18.02 -16.46
CA ALA A 293 -9.96 -18.74 -17.16
C ALA A 293 -10.39 -20.15 -17.65
N THR A 294 -11.52 -20.67 -17.18
CA THR A 294 -11.77 -22.14 -17.15
C THR A 294 -12.91 -22.64 -18.04
N SER A 295 -13.53 -21.82 -18.89
CA SER A 295 -14.48 -22.38 -19.87
C SER A 295 -13.71 -23.06 -21.01
N ALA A 296 -13.54 -24.38 -20.94
CA ALA A 296 -13.01 -25.21 -22.02
C ALA A 296 -13.82 -25.13 -23.34
N GLU A 297 -14.93 -24.39 -23.35
CA GLU A 297 -15.77 -24.10 -24.51
C GLU A 297 -15.46 -22.77 -25.21
N SER A 298 -14.60 -21.92 -24.64
CA SER A 298 -14.16 -20.68 -25.32
C SER A 298 -13.08 -21.02 -26.35
N THR A 299 -13.52 -21.32 -27.56
CA THR A 299 -12.69 -21.32 -28.76
C THR A 299 -12.06 -19.94 -28.95
N GLY A 300 -10.85 -19.75 -28.41
CA GLY A 300 -9.87 -18.80 -28.95
C GLY A 300 -9.66 -17.45 -28.25
N ASN A 301 -10.57 -16.96 -27.40
CA ASN A 301 -10.38 -15.69 -26.65
C ASN A 301 -11.02 -15.78 -25.24
N ALA A 302 -10.32 -16.39 -24.29
CA ALA A 302 -10.65 -16.30 -22.88
C ALA A 302 -10.03 -15.00 -22.30
N PHE A 303 -10.63 -14.39 -21.27
CA PHE A 303 -10.20 -13.17 -20.54
C PHE A 303 -10.76 -11.79 -20.95
N ASP A 304 -12.02 -11.70 -21.37
CA ASP A 304 -12.68 -10.40 -21.53
C ASP A 304 -13.24 -9.87 -20.20
N VAL A 305 -12.51 -8.94 -19.56
CA VAL A 305 -13.02 -8.13 -18.46
C VAL A 305 -14.12 -7.22 -18.98
N ARG A 306 -15.24 -7.13 -18.26
CA ARG A 306 -16.39 -6.29 -18.66
C ARG A 306 -16.90 -5.48 -17.49
N VAL A 307 -17.28 -4.24 -17.77
CA VAL A 307 -18.07 -3.41 -16.86
C VAL A 307 -19.47 -3.33 -17.43
N LEU A 308 -20.43 -3.91 -16.72
CA LEU A 308 -21.83 -3.96 -17.09
C LEU A 308 -22.61 -2.94 -16.26
N LYS A 309 -23.23 -1.96 -16.92
CA LYS A 309 -24.24 -1.11 -16.29
C LYS A 309 -25.61 -1.69 -16.60
N LEU A 310 -26.30 -2.16 -15.56
CA LEU A 310 -27.60 -2.79 -15.65
C LEU A 310 -28.69 -1.88 -15.08
N GLU A 311 -29.87 -1.98 -15.66
CA GLU A 311 -31.09 -1.34 -15.18
C GLU A 311 -32.12 -2.42 -14.86
N LEU A 312 -32.67 -2.36 -13.64
CA LEU A 312 -33.61 -3.31 -13.08
C LEU A 312 -35.01 -2.70 -13.03
N ASP A 313 -35.98 -3.44 -13.55
CA ASP A 313 -37.41 -3.25 -13.29
C ASP A 313 -37.83 -4.33 -12.28
N LEU A 314 -37.91 -3.95 -11.01
CA LEU A 314 -38.23 -4.86 -9.90
C LEU A 314 -39.73 -5.23 -9.85
N GLU A 315 -40.62 -4.45 -10.48
CA GLU A 315 -42.04 -4.79 -10.54
C GLU A 315 -42.31 -5.88 -11.58
N ARG A 316 -41.65 -5.77 -12.74
CA ARG A 316 -41.78 -6.73 -13.83
C ARG A 316 -40.75 -7.85 -13.80
N MET A 317 -39.78 -7.76 -12.88
CA MET A 317 -38.60 -8.61 -12.82
C MET A 317 -37.90 -8.69 -14.19
N VAL A 318 -37.58 -7.53 -14.76
CA VAL A 318 -36.85 -7.41 -16.03
C VAL A 318 -35.50 -6.76 -15.78
N VAL A 319 -34.45 -7.31 -16.37
CA VAL A 319 -33.11 -6.69 -16.36
C VAL A 319 -32.71 -6.32 -17.78
N SER A 320 -32.13 -5.14 -17.94
CA SER A 320 -31.59 -4.68 -19.22
C SER A 320 -30.17 -4.17 -19.06
N LEU A 321 -29.34 -4.41 -20.08
CA LEU A 321 -28.00 -3.88 -20.20
C LEU A 321 -28.08 -2.49 -20.81
N ALA A 322 -27.82 -1.45 -20.02
CA ALA A 322 -27.80 -0.07 -20.50
C ALA A 322 -26.48 0.27 -21.20
N ARG A 323 -25.36 -0.26 -20.68
CA ARG A 323 -24.03 -0.04 -21.27
C ARG A 323 -23.08 -1.17 -20.87
N THR A 324 -22.27 -1.62 -21.82
CA THR A 324 -21.07 -2.41 -21.53
C THR A 324 -19.85 -1.60 -21.90
N HIS A 325 -18.84 -1.67 -21.05
CA HIS A 325 -17.49 -1.32 -21.43
C HIS A 325 -16.62 -2.57 -21.39
N GLN A 326 -15.87 -2.80 -22.45
CA GLN A 326 -14.94 -3.91 -22.59
C GLN A 326 -13.61 -3.36 -23.10
N PRO A 327 -12.48 -3.65 -22.42
CA PRO A 327 -11.16 -3.27 -22.93
C PRO A 327 -10.90 -3.95 -24.29
N SER A 328 -10.20 -3.28 -25.19
CA SER A 328 -9.83 -3.86 -26.49
C SER A 328 -9.05 -5.18 -26.31
N SER A 329 -9.41 -6.22 -27.08
CA SER A 329 -9.07 -7.65 -26.90
C SER A 329 -7.60 -8.07 -27.10
N ARG A 330 -6.62 -7.24 -26.73
CA ARG A 330 -5.18 -7.58 -26.81
C ARG A 330 -4.45 -7.43 -25.47
N THR A 331 -5.18 -7.22 -24.39
CA THR A 331 -4.61 -7.02 -23.06
C THR A 331 -4.43 -8.34 -22.29
N PRO A 332 -3.30 -8.52 -21.59
CA PRO A 332 -3.16 -9.53 -20.54
C PRO A 332 -4.27 -9.39 -19.49
N THR A 333 -4.59 -10.45 -18.77
CA THR A 333 -5.67 -10.48 -17.76
C THR A 333 -5.48 -9.36 -16.72
N ALA A 334 -6.43 -8.43 -16.63
CA ALA A 334 -6.40 -7.39 -15.60
C ALA A 334 -6.73 -8.01 -14.23
N SER A 335 -5.91 -7.70 -13.24
CA SER A 335 -6.04 -8.19 -11.85
C SER A 335 -6.82 -7.22 -10.96
N ALA A 336 -6.87 -5.94 -11.34
CA ALA A 336 -7.66 -4.91 -10.68
C ALA A 336 -8.48 -4.17 -11.74
N VAL A 337 -9.75 -3.93 -11.42
CA VAL A 337 -10.70 -3.21 -12.29
C VAL A 337 -11.45 -2.24 -11.40
N GLN A 338 -11.50 -0.97 -11.78
CA GLN A 338 -12.22 0.05 -11.03
C GLN A 338 -12.91 1.03 -11.99
N LEU A 339 -14.21 1.26 -11.77
CA LEU A 339 -14.92 2.36 -12.43
C LEU A 339 -14.60 3.68 -11.72
N LEU A 340 -14.15 4.67 -12.48
CA LEU A 340 -13.74 5.99 -11.97
C LEU A 340 -14.91 6.99 -12.01
N PRO A 341 -14.87 8.07 -11.21
CA PRO A 341 -15.96 9.06 -11.13
C PRO A 341 -16.30 9.74 -12.46
N ASN A 342 -15.32 9.90 -13.35
CA ASN A 342 -15.50 10.45 -14.69
C ASN A 342 -16.08 9.45 -15.71
N GLY A 343 -16.35 8.21 -15.30
CA GLY A 343 -16.88 7.13 -16.16
C GLY A 343 -15.81 6.32 -16.88
N ASN A 344 -14.53 6.67 -16.74
CA ASN A 344 -13.42 5.86 -17.25
C ASN A 344 -13.21 4.62 -16.39
N ILE A 345 -12.47 3.65 -16.91
CA ILE A 345 -12.15 2.41 -16.20
C ILE A 345 -10.65 2.31 -16.02
N LEU A 346 -10.24 2.07 -14.78
CA LEU A 346 -8.89 1.74 -14.41
C LEU A 346 -8.71 0.22 -14.49
N LEU A 347 -7.65 -0.21 -15.17
CA LEU A 347 -7.23 -1.60 -15.30
C LEU A 347 -5.82 -1.73 -14.73
N GLY A 348 -5.65 -2.48 -13.65
CA GLY A 348 -4.35 -2.84 -13.09
C GLY A 348 -3.92 -4.23 -13.53
N TYR A 349 -2.63 -4.42 -13.74
CA TYR A 349 -2.02 -5.68 -14.17
C TYR A 349 -0.94 -6.10 -13.17
N ASP A 350 -1.31 -6.94 -12.19
CA ASP A 350 -0.49 -7.30 -11.03
C ASP A 350 0.85 -7.89 -11.47
N GLY A 351 0.86 -8.83 -12.43
CA GLY A 351 2.08 -9.48 -12.92
C GLY A 351 2.97 -8.60 -13.82
N MET A 352 2.50 -7.40 -14.19
CA MET A 352 3.20 -6.48 -15.09
C MET A 352 3.59 -5.17 -14.41
N SER A 353 3.13 -4.94 -13.18
CA SER A 353 3.34 -3.71 -12.43
C SER A 353 2.95 -2.47 -13.26
N SER A 354 1.80 -2.54 -13.93
CA SER A 354 1.31 -1.45 -14.79
C SER A 354 -0.18 -1.23 -14.59
N PHE A 355 -0.64 -0.03 -14.98
CA PHE A 355 -2.05 0.24 -15.10
C PHE A 355 -2.37 1.05 -16.34
N ARG A 356 -3.62 0.92 -16.77
CA ARG A 356 -4.22 1.69 -17.85
C ARG A 356 -5.50 2.33 -17.40
N GLU A 357 -5.76 3.52 -17.92
CA GLU A 357 -7.07 4.14 -17.86
C GLU A 357 -7.67 4.12 -19.25
N VAL A 358 -8.88 3.58 -19.37
CA VAL A 358 -9.58 3.40 -20.65
C VAL A 358 -10.92 4.10 -20.64
N SER A 359 -11.32 4.61 -21.81
CA SER A 359 -12.64 5.18 -22.04
C SER A 359 -13.13 4.75 -23.41
N GLU A 360 -14.35 4.22 -23.48
CA GLU A 360 -14.97 3.69 -24.71
C GLU A 360 -14.10 2.70 -25.52
N GLY A 361 -13.18 1.99 -24.86
CA GLY A 361 -12.25 1.04 -25.48
C GLY A 361 -10.88 1.62 -25.83
N ASP A 362 -10.72 2.95 -25.79
CA ASP A 362 -9.47 3.64 -26.03
C ASP A 362 -8.63 3.78 -24.76
N ILE A 363 -7.32 3.51 -24.87
CA ILE A 363 -6.36 3.76 -23.79
C ILE A 363 -6.09 5.26 -23.70
N LEU A 364 -6.44 5.88 -22.57
CA LEU A 364 -6.17 7.29 -22.29
C LEU A 364 -4.83 7.48 -21.57
N CYS A 365 -4.60 6.70 -20.52
CA CYS A 365 -3.35 6.70 -19.75
C CYS A 365 -2.75 5.30 -19.69
N ASP A 366 -1.42 5.22 -19.75
CA ASP A 366 -0.66 3.96 -19.62
C ASP A 366 0.62 4.24 -18.81
N VAL A 367 0.78 3.54 -17.68
CA VAL A 367 1.86 3.77 -16.72
C VAL A 367 2.47 2.46 -16.28
N HIS A 368 3.80 2.39 -16.34
CA HIS A 368 4.57 1.20 -15.99
C HIS A 368 5.49 1.48 -14.80
N PHE A 369 5.47 0.63 -13.76
CA PHE A 369 6.38 0.71 -12.61
C PHE A 369 7.63 -0.17 -12.78
N SER A 370 7.66 -1.03 -13.80
CA SER A 370 8.80 -1.88 -14.16
C SER A 370 9.28 -1.59 -15.60
N PRO A 371 10.57 -1.83 -15.92
CA PRO A 371 11.08 -1.63 -17.27
C PRO A 371 10.42 -2.55 -18.31
N SER A 372 10.18 -2.00 -19.49
CA SER A 372 9.54 -2.65 -20.65
C SER A 372 10.25 -3.95 -21.11
N LEU A 373 11.55 -4.12 -20.81
CA LEU A 373 12.28 -5.36 -21.11
C LEU A 373 11.87 -6.51 -20.17
N VAL A 374 11.61 -6.22 -18.89
CA VAL A 374 11.03 -7.21 -17.94
C VAL A 374 9.59 -7.52 -18.35
N HIS A 375 8.82 -6.51 -18.78
CA HIS A 375 7.48 -6.66 -19.34
C HIS A 375 7.38 -7.65 -20.52
N SER A 376 8.39 -7.69 -21.40
CA SER A 376 8.45 -8.68 -22.50
C SER A 376 8.97 -10.04 -22.05
N LEU A 377 9.87 -10.08 -21.05
CA LEU A 377 10.53 -11.30 -20.59
C LEU A 377 9.71 -12.08 -19.54
N THR A 378 8.78 -11.45 -18.82
CA THR A 378 7.85 -12.15 -17.91
C THR A 378 6.86 -13.05 -18.62
N GLN A 379 6.70 -12.89 -19.94
CA GLN A 379 5.92 -13.78 -20.80
C GLN A 379 6.69 -15.06 -21.18
N VAL A 380 7.98 -15.16 -20.83
CA VAL A 380 8.81 -16.35 -21.10
C VAL A 380 8.74 -17.32 -19.90
N PRO A 381 8.29 -18.58 -20.09
CA PRO A 381 8.27 -19.58 -19.04
C PRO A 381 9.66 -19.77 -18.40
N GLY A 382 9.75 -19.69 -17.07
CA GLY A 382 11.00 -19.81 -16.31
C GLY A 382 11.70 -18.49 -15.95
N VAL A 383 11.33 -17.36 -16.58
CA VAL A 383 11.83 -16.01 -16.24
C VAL A 383 10.87 -15.26 -15.29
N ALA A 384 9.60 -15.67 -15.24
CA ALA A 384 8.58 -15.14 -14.32
C ALA A 384 9.01 -15.18 -12.84
N ASP A 385 9.87 -16.12 -12.46
CA ASP A 385 10.40 -16.25 -11.09
C ASP A 385 11.23 -15.04 -10.65
N LEU A 386 11.85 -14.31 -11.58
CA LEU A 386 12.58 -13.07 -11.30
C LEU A 386 11.64 -11.87 -11.08
N ALA A 387 10.38 -11.96 -11.50
CA ALA A 387 9.36 -10.91 -11.34
C ALA A 387 8.41 -11.15 -10.15
N LYS A 388 8.54 -12.28 -9.43
CA LYS A 388 7.68 -12.70 -8.30
C LYS A 388 7.58 -11.70 -7.13
N GLY A 389 8.41 -10.65 -7.09
CA GLY A 389 8.38 -9.58 -6.08
C GLY A 389 7.63 -8.31 -6.49
N GLN A 390 7.10 -8.23 -7.71
CA GLN A 390 6.55 -6.99 -8.31
C GLN A 390 5.04 -7.05 -8.55
N ASN A 391 4.30 -7.85 -7.78
CA ASN A 391 2.85 -7.79 -7.79
C ASN A 391 2.45 -6.47 -7.15
N TYR A 392 1.87 -5.55 -7.90
CA TYR A 392 1.27 -4.34 -7.34
C TYR A 392 -0.19 -4.35 -7.69
N ARG A 393 -1.03 -4.11 -6.69
CA ARG A 393 -2.41 -3.71 -6.93
C ARG A 393 -2.49 -2.20 -6.99
N ILE A 394 -3.40 -1.73 -7.83
CA ILE A 394 -3.54 -0.33 -8.18
C ILE A 394 -4.99 0.07 -8.02
N SER A 395 -5.20 1.19 -7.37
CA SER A 395 -6.49 1.85 -7.25
C SER A 395 -6.32 3.36 -7.41
N LYS A 396 -7.38 4.08 -7.78
CA LYS A 396 -7.30 5.52 -8.03
C LYS A 396 -8.43 6.26 -7.33
N PHE A 397 -8.07 7.27 -6.54
CA PHE A 397 -9.04 8.03 -5.73
C PHE A 397 -8.61 9.47 -5.55
N HIS A 398 -9.58 10.37 -5.41
CA HIS A 398 -9.32 11.70 -4.86
C HIS A 398 -8.95 11.60 -3.38
N TRP A 399 -7.92 12.34 -2.98
CA TRP A 399 -7.42 12.34 -1.61
C TRP A 399 -6.99 13.74 -1.19
N VAL A 400 -7.27 14.08 0.07
CA VAL A 400 -6.83 15.33 0.70
C VAL A 400 -5.96 14.99 1.90
N GLY A 401 -4.65 14.91 1.66
CA GLY A 401 -3.64 14.72 2.68
C GLY A 401 -3.18 16.04 3.31
N GLN A 402 -3.22 16.09 4.64
CA GLN A 402 -2.83 17.17 5.55
C GLN A 402 -2.00 16.60 6.71
N PRO A 403 -0.75 16.17 6.45
CA PRO A 403 0.11 15.55 7.45
C PRO A 403 0.42 16.51 8.62
N LYS A 404 0.52 15.97 9.84
CA LYS A 404 0.94 16.74 11.04
C LYS A 404 2.45 17.01 11.09
N SER A 405 3.24 16.32 10.27
CA SER A 405 4.67 16.57 10.14
C SER A 405 4.92 17.97 9.56
N LEU A 406 6.12 18.50 9.77
CA LEU A 406 6.54 19.73 9.11
C LEU A 406 7.16 19.41 7.74
N PRO A 407 7.20 20.36 6.80
CA PRO A 407 8.01 20.21 5.59
C PRO A 407 9.47 19.92 5.95
N ASP A 408 10.03 18.89 5.33
CA ASP A 408 11.44 18.54 5.45
C ASP A 408 12.25 19.39 4.48
N ILE A 409 13.40 19.89 4.95
CA ILE A 409 14.32 20.70 4.14
C ILE A 409 15.75 20.15 4.19
N ALA A 410 16.45 20.25 3.06
CA ALA A 410 17.88 19.98 2.96
C ALA A 410 18.61 21.14 2.28
N VAL A 411 19.67 21.63 2.91
CA VAL A 411 20.52 22.68 2.35
C VAL A 411 21.67 22.02 1.59
N ASP A 412 21.85 22.38 0.32
CA ASP A 412 23.07 22.12 -0.43
C ASP A 412 23.86 23.42 -0.58
N ALA A 413 24.87 23.58 0.28
CA ALA A 413 25.71 24.78 0.30
C ALA A 413 26.60 24.90 -0.96
N LYS A 414 26.92 23.80 -1.64
CA LYS A 414 27.71 23.82 -2.88
C LYS A 414 26.86 24.33 -4.04
N GLU A 415 25.64 23.82 -4.16
CA GLU A 415 24.69 24.24 -5.18
C GLU A 415 23.98 25.57 -4.85
N LYS A 416 24.13 26.06 -3.63
CA LYS A 416 23.43 27.25 -3.11
C LYS A 416 21.92 27.10 -3.28
N ALA A 417 21.39 25.97 -2.82
CA ALA A 417 19.97 25.63 -2.92
C ALA A 417 19.43 24.99 -1.64
N VAL A 418 18.14 25.17 -1.41
CA VAL A 418 17.35 24.41 -0.44
C VAL A 418 16.42 23.49 -1.20
N TYR A 419 16.43 22.21 -0.83
CA TYR A 419 15.45 21.23 -1.27
C TYR A 419 14.36 21.12 -0.21
N VAL A 420 13.10 21.04 -0.63
CA VAL A 420 11.95 20.91 0.27
C VAL A 420 10.98 19.85 -0.23
N SER A 421 10.46 19.04 0.69
CA SER A 421 9.43 18.03 0.43
C SER A 421 8.50 17.94 1.65
N TRP A 422 7.24 17.58 1.44
CA TRP A 422 6.29 17.37 2.54
C TRP A 422 5.44 16.13 2.29
N ASN A 423 5.85 15.02 2.90
CA ASN A 423 5.31 13.70 2.67
C ASN A 423 3.80 13.64 3.02
N GLY A 424 2.95 13.46 2.01
CA GLY A 424 1.49 13.40 2.11
C GLY A 424 0.76 14.74 2.01
N ALA A 425 1.45 15.88 1.90
CA ALA A 425 0.78 17.17 1.79
C ALA A 425 0.28 17.40 0.35
N THR A 426 -1.03 17.34 0.15
CA THR A 426 -1.68 17.41 -1.17
C THR A 426 -2.27 18.78 -1.52
N THR A 427 -2.42 19.68 -0.53
CA THR A 427 -3.10 20.97 -0.69
C THR A 427 -2.13 22.15 -0.87
N ILE A 428 -0.83 21.87 -1.05
CA ILE A 428 0.22 22.87 -1.14
C ILE A 428 0.47 23.25 -2.59
N ASP A 429 0.40 24.55 -2.89
CA ASP A 429 0.53 25.11 -4.23
C ASP A 429 1.93 25.71 -4.46
N ALA A 430 2.51 26.31 -3.43
CA ALA A 430 3.81 26.99 -3.55
C ALA A 430 4.63 26.96 -2.26
N TRP A 431 5.92 27.23 -2.44
CA TRP A 431 6.92 27.39 -1.39
C TRP A 431 7.48 28.80 -1.40
N VAL A 432 7.74 29.38 -0.23
CA VAL A 432 8.48 30.64 -0.08
C VAL A 432 9.73 30.41 0.76
N LEU A 433 10.90 30.73 0.22
CA LEU A 433 12.13 30.77 1.00
C LEU A 433 12.17 32.05 1.82
N GLN A 434 12.38 31.90 3.12
CA GLN A 434 12.61 32.99 4.05
C GLN A 434 13.98 32.88 4.70
N SER A 435 14.57 34.02 5.07
CA SER A 435 15.79 34.04 5.88
C SER A 435 15.72 35.05 7.01
N LYS A 436 16.51 34.82 8.06
CA LYS A 436 16.78 35.82 9.10
C LYS A 436 18.22 35.77 9.57
N ARG A 437 18.65 36.85 10.23
CA ARG A 437 19.97 36.93 10.87
C ARG A 437 20.05 35.96 12.04
N LYS A 438 21.24 35.41 12.29
CA LYS A 438 21.48 34.54 13.45
C LYS A 438 21.45 35.37 14.72
N GLY A 439 20.69 34.92 15.72
CA GLY A 439 20.49 35.64 16.98
C GLY A 439 19.43 36.74 16.93
N ASP A 440 18.81 36.97 15.77
CA ASP A 440 17.68 37.88 15.61
C ASP A 440 16.35 37.14 15.82
N ASN A 441 15.45 37.74 16.59
CA ASN A 441 14.12 37.20 16.89
C ASN A 441 13.00 37.90 16.11
N ASP A 442 13.27 39.04 15.46
CA ASP A 442 12.21 40.02 15.23
C ASP A 442 11.65 40.07 13.79
N ALA A 443 12.34 39.54 12.76
CA ALA A 443 11.74 39.43 11.42
C ALA A 443 12.35 38.36 10.50
N TRP A 444 11.49 37.74 9.68
CA TRP A 444 11.86 36.89 8.54
C TRP A 444 11.70 37.68 7.24
N PHE A 445 12.67 37.56 6.33
CA PHE A 445 12.64 38.18 5.02
C PHE A 445 12.27 37.16 3.94
N ASP A 446 11.28 37.48 3.12
CA ASP A 446 10.87 36.70 1.95
C ASP A 446 11.84 36.89 0.79
N HIS A 447 12.14 35.80 0.08
CA HIS A 447 13.10 35.80 -1.02
C HIS A 447 12.49 35.36 -2.34
N VAL A 448 12.20 34.05 -2.44
CA VAL A 448 11.82 33.41 -3.69
C VAL A 448 10.58 32.57 -3.44
N ARG A 449 9.59 32.72 -4.31
CA ARG A 449 8.40 31.88 -4.37
C ARG A 449 8.53 30.89 -5.54
N VAL A 450 8.33 29.61 -5.28
CA VAL A 450 8.44 28.54 -6.28
C VAL A 450 7.19 27.65 -6.22
N PRO A 451 6.52 27.35 -7.35
CA PRO A 451 5.37 26.45 -7.36
C PRO A 451 5.77 25.01 -6.99
N LYS A 452 4.89 24.28 -6.33
CA LYS A 452 5.06 22.86 -6.02
C LYS A 452 4.55 22.01 -7.18
N VAL A 453 5.46 21.63 -8.09
CA VAL A 453 5.12 20.80 -9.27
C VAL A 453 5.43 19.32 -9.07
N HIS A 454 6.43 18.99 -8.25
CA HIS A 454 6.87 17.61 -7.98
C HIS A 454 6.81 17.32 -6.47
N PHE A 455 7.23 16.12 -6.06
CA PHE A 455 7.35 15.77 -4.64
C PHE A 455 8.36 16.66 -3.91
N GLU A 456 9.58 16.75 -4.46
CA GLU A 456 10.66 17.59 -3.95
C GLU A 456 10.85 18.82 -4.85
N THR A 457 10.99 19.99 -4.24
CA THR A 457 11.22 21.25 -4.94
C THR A 457 12.60 21.80 -4.60
N ARG A 458 13.35 22.18 -5.63
CA ARG A 458 14.63 22.88 -5.48
C ARG A 458 14.40 24.39 -5.51
N ILE A 459 14.84 25.09 -4.45
CA ILE A 459 14.72 26.54 -4.31
C ILE A 459 16.13 27.16 -4.25
N PRO A 460 16.50 28.07 -5.16
CA PRO A 460 17.80 28.73 -5.12
C PRO A 460 17.91 29.66 -3.90
N ILE A 461 19.08 29.70 -3.26
CA ILE A 461 19.39 30.61 -2.15
C ILE A 461 20.00 31.91 -2.74
N PRO A 462 19.31 33.07 -2.63
CA PRO A 462 19.87 34.33 -3.11
C PRO A 462 21.12 34.75 -2.34
N ARG A 463 22.04 35.45 -3.01
CA ARG A 463 23.30 35.91 -2.39
C ARG A 463 23.10 36.82 -1.17
N HIS A 464 22.02 37.59 -1.19
CA HIS A 464 21.66 38.55 -0.14
C HIS A 464 20.80 37.92 0.98
N SER A 465 20.57 36.60 0.95
CA SER A 465 19.86 35.94 2.04
C SER A 465 20.70 35.93 3.32
N GLU A 466 20.02 35.98 4.46
CA GLU A 466 20.65 35.87 5.77
C GLU A 466 21.02 34.41 6.09
N GLU A 467 21.73 34.18 7.21
CA GLU A 467 22.27 32.86 7.55
C GLU A 467 21.19 31.80 7.81
N ILE A 468 20.18 32.12 8.60
CA ILE A 468 19.17 31.16 9.03
C ILE A 468 18.04 31.14 8.01
N LEU A 469 17.80 29.99 7.40
CA LEU A 469 16.78 29.76 6.37
C LEU A 469 15.60 28.97 6.95
N ARG A 470 14.40 29.22 6.40
CA ARG A 470 13.24 28.34 6.50
C ARG A 470 12.43 28.41 5.21
N VAL A 471 11.59 27.40 4.98
CA VAL A 471 10.65 27.38 3.86
C VAL A 471 9.23 27.42 4.39
N VAL A 472 8.40 28.27 3.79
CA VAL A 472 6.98 28.42 4.09
C VAL A 472 6.18 27.66 3.04
N ALA A 473 5.24 26.83 3.47
CA ALA A 473 4.29 26.15 2.60
C ALA A 473 3.03 27.01 2.44
N LEU A 474 2.60 27.25 1.20
CA LEU A 474 1.39 28.01 0.89
C LEU A 474 0.33 27.13 0.23
N ASP A 475 -0.93 27.30 0.63
CA ASP A 475 -2.07 26.71 -0.06
C ASP A 475 -2.43 27.48 -1.35
N ARG A 476 -3.40 26.96 -2.10
CA ARG A 476 -3.90 27.60 -3.35
C ARG A 476 -4.52 29.00 -3.16
N HIS A 477 -4.86 29.38 -1.94
CA HIS A 477 -5.40 30.69 -1.60
C HIS A 477 -4.33 31.62 -1.01
N TRP A 478 -3.06 31.21 -1.06
CA TRP A 478 -1.91 31.93 -0.51
C TRP A 478 -1.89 32.02 1.02
N ASN A 479 -2.64 31.19 1.72
CA ASN A 479 -2.55 31.08 3.17
C ASN A 479 -1.32 30.24 3.55
N VAL A 480 -0.70 30.60 4.67
CA VAL A 480 0.39 29.79 5.23
C VAL A 480 -0.17 28.50 5.82
N ALA A 481 0.25 27.37 5.28
CA ALA A 481 -0.12 26.05 5.78
C ALA A 481 0.85 25.56 6.87
N ALA A 482 2.16 25.75 6.68
CA ALA A 482 3.19 25.38 7.64
C ALA A 482 4.53 26.07 7.40
N TYR A 483 5.41 25.98 8.38
CA TYR A 483 6.82 26.37 8.30
C TYR A 483 7.70 25.14 8.46
N SER A 484 8.76 25.04 7.66
CA SER A 484 9.80 24.04 7.87
C SER A 484 10.58 24.30 9.17
N ARG A 485 11.38 23.33 9.57
CA ARG A 485 12.48 23.57 10.51
C ARG A 485 13.46 24.58 9.92
N THR A 486 14.23 25.24 10.77
CA THR A 486 15.27 26.19 10.35
C THR A 486 16.57 25.48 10.02
N ALA A 487 17.30 25.94 9.02
CA ALA A 487 18.63 25.45 8.67
C ALA A 487 19.61 26.61 8.41
N SER A 488 20.92 26.40 8.62
CA SER A 488 21.92 27.40 8.24
C SER A 488 22.28 27.25 6.76
N LYS A 489 22.36 28.36 6.02
CA LYS A 489 22.78 28.37 4.61
C LYS A 489 24.21 27.82 4.38
N HIS A 490 25.02 27.75 5.43
CA HIS A 490 26.42 27.32 5.36
C HIS A 490 26.62 25.85 5.69
N ILE A 491 25.65 25.22 6.36
CA ILE A 491 25.74 23.83 6.81
C ILE A 491 24.93 22.99 5.85
N GLY A 492 25.61 22.16 5.07
CA GLY A 492 24.96 21.19 4.19
C GLY A 492 24.23 20.14 5.04
N THR A 493 22.94 19.93 4.75
CA THR A 493 22.11 18.92 5.43
C THR A 493 21.56 17.88 4.45
N THR A 494 22.05 17.87 3.21
CA THR A 494 21.68 16.88 2.21
C THR A 494 21.98 15.47 2.68
N LEU A 495 20.99 14.60 2.54
CA LEU A 495 21.16 13.17 2.72
C LEU A 495 21.87 12.63 1.46
N GLU A 496 23.17 12.35 1.55
CA GLU A 496 23.87 11.63 0.48
C GLU A 496 23.63 10.13 0.64
N SER A 497 22.94 9.50 -0.33
CA SER A 497 22.85 8.05 -0.38
C SER A 497 24.16 7.50 -0.96
N HIS A 498 25.03 6.92 -0.14
CA HIS A 498 26.20 6.19 -0.63
C HIS A 498 25.75 4.91 -1.35
N LYS A 499 26.18 4.74 -2.61
CA LYS A 499 26.09 3.49 -3.36
C LYS A 499 27.24 2.57 -2.91
N ASP A 500 27.13 1.94 -1.75
CA ASP A 500 27.88 0.70 -1.53
C ASP A 500 26.88 -0.41 -1.25
N GLY A 501 26.81 -1.35 -2.19
CA GLY A 501 25.95 -2.51 -2.09
C GLY A 501 26.32 -3.28 -0.82
N ARG A 502 25.31 -3.49 0.03
CA ARG A 502 25.39 -4.26 1.29
C ARG A 502 26.08 -3.51 2.44
N ASN A 503 25.57 -2.34 2.80
CA ASN A 503 25.34 -1.86 4.20
C ASN A 503 25.18 -0.33 4.20
N LEU A 504 24.08 0.15 4.79
CA LEU A 504 23.82 1.58 4.99
C LEU A 504 24.69 2.11 6.14
N TYR A 505 25.63 3.01 5.84
CA TYR A 505 26.29 3.83 6.86
C TYR A 505 26.00 5.30 6.61
N TRP A 506 25.57 5.98 7.68
CA TRP A 506 25.16 7.38 7.69
C TRP A 506 26.36 8.30 7.84
N LYS A 507 26.48 9.32 6.97
CA LYS A 507 27.48 10.37 7.14
C LYS A 507 26.78 11.73 7.11
N MET A 508 26.66 12.36 8.28
CA MET A 508 26.42 13.80 8.35
C MET A 508 27.75 14.50 8.02
N THR A 509 27.87 15.05 6.82
CA THR A 509 29.03 15.85 6.41
C THR A 509 28.89 17.27 6.94
N ALA A 510 29.14 17.46 8.25
CA ALA A 510 29.48 18.78 8.76
C ALA A 510 30.90 19.14 8.29
N ARG A 511 31.07 20.21 7.52
CA ARG A 511 32.41 20.71 7.15
C ARG A 511 33.09 21.32 8.38
N GLU A 512 34.31 20.88 8.63
CA GLU A 512 35.23 21.39 9.65
C GLU A 512 35.45 22.91 9.50
N SER A 513 34.88 23.70 10.40
CA SER A 513 35.41 25.02 10.80
C SER A 513 34.69 25.63 12.01
N THR A 514 33.79 24.91 12.68
CA THR A 514 33.20 25.39 13.94
C THR A 514 32.93 24.23 14.92
N ILE A 515 33.98 23.50 15.27
CA ILE A 515 34.01 22.67 16.48
C ILE A 515 35.20 23.16 17.31
N ARG A 516 35.00 24.22 18.09
CA ARG A 516 35.77 24.43 19.32
C ARG A 516 34.80 24.16 20.46
N SER A 517 35.26 23.27 21.35
CA SER A 517 34.63 22.78 22.58
C SER A 517 33.31 22.01 22.44
N LEU A 518 33.39 20.72 22.12
CA LEU A 518 32.60 19.71 22.82
C LEU A 518 33.53 18.52 23.11
N GLN A 519 33.95 18.37 24.36
CA GLN A 519 34.69 17.20 24.85
C GLN A 519 33.74 16.01 24.92
N ILE A 520 33.90 15.04 24.03
CA ILE A 520 33.41 13.65 24.22
C ILE A 520 34.57 12.71 23.80
N PRO A 521 34.91 11.66 24.58
CA PRO A 521 36.19 10.98 24.48
C PRO A 521 36.34 10.02 23.29
N TYR A 522 37.61 9.87 22.94
CA TYR A 522 38.30 9.07 21.91
C TYR A 522 37.83 7.60 21.79
N GLU A 523 37.41 7.14 20.59
CA GLU A 523 38.03 6.07 19.76
C GLU A 523 37.06 5.40 18.77
N LEU A 524 37.24 5.65 17.46
CA LEU A 524 37.08 4.64 16.40
C LEU A 524 37.83 5.07 15.12
N ALA A 525 39.15 5.00 15.20
CA ALA A 525 40.09 4.91 14.09
C ALA A 525 41.14 3.89 14.57
N THR A 526 41.38 2.73 13.99
CA THR A 526 41.57 2.34 12.58
C THR A 526 41.76 0.82 12.53
N LYS A 527 41.61 0.19 11.35
CA LYS A 527 42.33 -1.06 11.03
C LYS A 527 42.77 -1.05 9.56
N ILE A 528 44.03 -0.70 9.29
CA ILE A 528 44.86 -1.37 8.28
C ILE A 528 46.31 -1.41 8.81
N VAL A 529 46.94 -2.57 8.59
CA VAL A 529 48.36 -2.93 8.65
C VAL A 529 48.84 -3.70 9.89
N ASP A 530 49.47 -4.82 9.53
CA ASP A 530 50.11 -5.89 10.27
C ASP A 530 51.39 -5.46 11.02
N SER A 531 51.83 -6.35 11.92
CA SER A 531 53.15 -6.49 12.55
C SER A 531 53.47 -5.77 13.88
N ARG A 532 53.55 -6.63 14.91
CA ARG A 532 54.50 -6.69 16.06
C ARG A 532 54.71 -5.49 17.00
N SER A 533 54.64 -5.85 18.30
CA SER A 533 55.20 -5.22 19.53
C SER A 533 54.20 -4.35 20.31
N ARG A 534 53.59 -4.89 21.38
CA ARG A 534 54.03 -4.97 22.80
C ARG A 534 53.65 -3.72 23.63
N LEU A 535 52.86 -4.00 24.68
CA LEU A 535 52.63 -3.23 25.93
C LEU A 535 51.69 -2.02 25.80
N SER A 536 50.78 -1.69 26.73
CA SER A 536 50.15 -2.38 27.87
C SER A 536 49.11 -1.41 28.43
N HIS A 537 47.88 -1.83 28.70
CA HIS A 537 47.18 -1.69 29.98
C HIS A 537 45.70 -2.10 29.88
N ARG A 538 45.30 -2.94 30.86
CA ARG A 538 43.98 -3.53 31.06
C ARG A 538 43.03 -2.52 31.70
N ALA A 539 41.78 -2.52 31.27
CA ALA A 539 40.64 -2.30 32.15
C ALA A 539 39.64 -3.46 31.90
N THR A 540 39.37 -4.24 32.93
CA THR A 540 38.41 -5.35 32.92
C THR A 540 37.06 -4.79 33.39
N MET A 541 35.97 -5.06 32.67
CA MET A 541 34.61 -4.78 33.16
C MET A 541 33.72 -6.01 32.96
N THR A 542 33.16 -6.50 34.07
CA THR A 542 32.36 -7.74 34.19
C THR A 542 30.88 -7.44 33.95
N TYR A 543 30.17 -8.23 33.15
CA TYR A 543 28.71 -8.15 32.99
C TYR A 543 28.01 -9.35 33.63
N LYS A 544 26.88 -9.11 34.30
CA LYS A 544 26.01 -10.12 34.94
C LYS A 544 24.78 -10.32 34.05
N LEU A 545 24.50 -11.56 33.64
CA LEU A 545 23.34 -11.95 32.82
C LEU A 545 22.20 -12.47 33.69
N TYR A 546 20.95 -12.12 33.37
CA TYR A 546 19.74 -12.71 33.95
C TYR A 546 18.96 -13.50 32.88
N PRO A 547 18.49 -14.73 33.16
CA PRO A 547 17.72 -15.53 32.20
C PRO A 547 16.21 -15.30 32.34
N GLY A 548 15.55 -14.91 31.25
CA GLY A 548 14.08 -14.91 31.09
C GLY A 548 13.60 -16.12 30.29
N ARG A 549 12.56 -16.81 30.79
CA ARG A 549 12.02 -18.09 30.31
C ARG A 549 11.13 -17.93 29.07
N ALA A 550 11.33 -18.80 28.05
CA ALA A 550 10.32 -19.64 27.38
C ALA A 550 10.69 -19.99 25.92
N CYS A 551 11.59 -20.97 25.74
CA CYS A 551 11.56 -21.86 24.58
C CYS A 551 11.38 -23.27 25.15
N ARG A 552 10.26 -23.94 24.83
CA ARG A 552 10.07 -25.37 25.07
C ARG A 552 9.78 -26.06 23.74
N ASN A 553 10.41 -27.23 23.61
CA ASN A 553 10.22 -28.30 22.63
C ASN A 553 11.07 -28.22 21.37
N LEU A 554 12.29 -28.77 21.44
CA LEU A 554 12.85 -29.56 20.35
C LEU A 554 13.45 -30.85 20.93
N ALA A 555 12.98 -31.96 20.39
CA ALA A 555 13.30 -33.33 20.78
C ALA A 555 14.75 -33.71 20.42
N PHE A 556 15.33 -34.58 21.23
CA PHE A 556 16.63 -35.17 21.02
C PHE A 556 16.54 -36.31 20.01
N ASP A 557 17.44 -36.33 19.03
CA ASP A 557 17.90 -37.58 18.42
C ASP A 557 19.43 -37.55 18.28
N SER A 558 20.03 -38.70 18.56
CA SER A 558 21.44 -38.93 18.81
C SER A 558 22.22 -39.14 17.52
N GLY A 559 23.19 -38.27 17.23
CA GLY A 559 24.17 -38.50 16.18
C GLY A 559 24.93 -37.23 15.83
N GLY A 560 26.20 -37.16 16.22
CA GLY A 560 27.01 -35.96 16.14
C GLY A 560 27.27 -35.43 14.73
N ASN A 561 27.13 -34.11 14.56
CA ASN A 561 28.12 -33.26 13.89
C ASN A 561 27.78 -31.78 14.14
N TYR A 562 28.80 -31.02 14.57
CA TYR A 562 28.70 -29.60 14.87
C TYR A 562 28.60 -28.79 13.58
N THR A 563 27.51 -28.03 13.41
CA THR A 563 27.48 -26.84 12.56
C THR A 563 26.80 -25.70 13.31
N SER A 564 27.45 -24.55 13.29
CA SER A 564 27.08 -23.32 14.01
C SER A 564 25.75 -22.74 13.53
N THR A 565 24.82 -22.50 14.45
CA THR A 565 23.66 -21.62 14.26
C THR A 565 23.83 -20.35 15.10
N PRO A 566 23.49 -19.15 14.58
CA PRO A 566 23.60 -17.92 15.35
C PRO A 566 22.40 -17.76 16.29
N THR A 567 22.70 -17.58 17.57
CA THR A 567 21.73 -17.28 18.64
C THR A 567 21.14 -15.88 18.43
N CYS A 568 19.81 -15.81 18.39
CA CYS A 568 19.03 -14.58 18.33
C CYS A 568 19.08 -13.87 19.71
N CYS A 569 19.64 -12.67 19.78
CA CYS A 569 19.55 -11.79 20.96
C CYS A 569 18.95 -10.46 20.52
N MET A 570 17.68 -10.22 20.88
CA MET A 570 17.03 -8.91 20.70
C MET A 570 17.50 -7.93 21.77
N LEU A 571 18.04 -6.79 21.34
CA LEU A 571 18.28 -5.61 22.19
C LEU A 571 17.01 -4.75 22.21
N ARG A 572 16.33 -4.69 23.36
CA ARG A 572 15.19 -3.80 23.59
C ARG A 572 15.72 -2.47 24.14
N LEU A 573 15.67 -1.39 23.36
CA LEU A 573 15.89 -0.03 23.86
C LEU A 573 14.56 0.47 24.44
N ALA A 574 14.46 0.53 25.76
CA ALA A 574 13.35 1.21 26.44
C ALA A 574 13.67 2.72 26.50
N ALA A 575 12.76 3.55 26.00
CA ALA A 575 12.80 5.00 26.20
C ALA A 575 12.45 5.34 27.66
N PRO A 576 13.08 6.37 28.28
CA PRO A 576 12.76 6.74 29.66
C PRO A 576 11.43 7.51 29.72
N TYR A 577 10.49 6.97 30.48
CA TYR A 577 9.33 7.67 31.01
C TYR A 577 9.81 8.66 32.08
N LYS A 578 9.33 9.90 32.03
CA LYS A 578 9.54 10.91 33.08
C LYS A 578 8.43 10.75 34.12
N GLU A 579 8.79 10.54 35.38
CA GLU A 579 7.93 10.86 36.52
C GLU A 579 8.68 11.75 37.51
N GLU A 580 7.92 12.65 38.11
CA GLU A 580 8.33 13.74 38.97
C GLU A 580 8.75 13.28 40.36
N TYR A 581 9.58 14.10 41.00
CA TYR A 581 10.06 13.96 42.36
C TYR A 581 8.93 14.00 43.41
N ALA A 582 8.95 13.05 44.35
CA ALA A 582 8.56 13.26 45.73
C ALA A 582 9.51 12.49 46.67
N GLY A 583 9.90 13.13 47.78
CA GLY A 583 10.97 12.71 48.69
C GLY A 583 10.66 11.54 49.64
N PRO A 584 11.58 11.25 50.59
CA PRO A 584 11.80 9.92 51.15
C PRO A 584 11.00 9.66 52.43
N MET A 585 10.67 8.41 52.70
CA MET A 585 10.40 7.92 54.07
C MET A 585 10.73 6.42 54.20
N ASP A 586 11.02 6.09 55.44
CA ASP A 586 11.84 5.00 55.94
C ASP A 586 11.26 3.58 55.85
N SER A 587 12.19 2.68 56.14
CA SER A 587 12.15 1.26 56.44
C SER A 587 11.01 0.71 57.31
N ASP A 588 10.76 -0.57 57.04
CA ASP A 588 10.35 -1.66 57.93
C ASP A 588 8.86 -1.97 58.14
N GLU A 589 8.63 -3.28 58.20
CA GLU A 589 7.45 -4.05 58.64
C GLU A 589 6.38 -4.44 57.60
N GLU A 590 6.48 -5.69 57.13
CA GLU A 590 5.33 -6.60 57.03
C GLU A 590 4.83 -6.93 58.46
N PRO A 591 3.52 -7.13 58.72
CA PRO A 591 2.88 -8.37 58.25
C PRO A 591 1.35 -8.34 57.98
N GLU A 592 0.94 -9.39 57.26
CA GLU A 592 -0.31 -10.18 57.39
C GLU A 592 -1.74 -9.57 57.30
N LEU A 593 -2.56 -10.38 56.60
CA LEU A 593 -3.96 -10.75 56.88
C LEU A 593 -5.14 -9.93 56.30
N ALA A 594 -5.92 -10.69 55.50
CA ALA A 594 -7.37 -10.83 55.55
C ALA A 594 -8.28 -9.91 54.70
N SER A 595 -8.81 -10.53 53.63
CA SER A 595 -10.25 -10.72 53.35
C SER A 595 -11.20 -9.55 53.05
N ARG A 596 -12.11 -9.84 52.09
CA ARG A 596 -13.42 -9.21 51.71
C ARG A 596 -13.33 -8.33 50.46
N ALA A 597 -13.93 -8.70 49.31
CA ALA A 597 -15.38 -8.71 48.98
C ALA A 597 -16.06 -7.37 49.32
N ALA A 598 -16.78 -6.64 48.47
CA ALA A 598 -17.21 -6.75 47.08
C ALA A 598 -17.68 -5.32 46.64
N PRO A 599 -18.67 -5.12 45.74
CA PRO A 599 -18.54 -4.39 44.47
C PRO A 599 -19.20 -3.00 44.44
N ILE A 600 -18.85 -2.16 43.45
CA ILE A 600 -19.77 -1.35 42.62
C ILE A 600 -19.16 -1.25 41.23
#